data_AF-A0A3C0IN44-F1
#
_entry.id   AF-A0A3C0IN44-F1
#
_cell.length_a   1.000
_cell.length_b   1.000
_cell.length_c   1.000
_cell.angle_alpha   90.00
_cell.angle_beta   90.00
_cell.angle_gamma   90.00
#
_symmetry.space_group_name_H-M   'P 1'
#
loop_
_entity.id
_entity.type
_entity.pdbx_description
1 polymer ?
#
loop_
_entity_poly.entity_id
_entity_poly.type
_entity_poly.pdbx_seq_one_letter_code
_entity_poly.pdbx_strand_id
1 'polypeptide(L)'
;MEIQMIQNEFRNRQRNAYVMMRMIKDFVMSILILAMAVFMLFGDKLPIDMVTTLDPLLRYMFGGLCLLYGGFRLYRSIKRDY
;
A
#
# COMPACT_ATOMS: atom_id res chain seq x y z
N MET A 1 -25.83 3.87 -35.49
CA MET A 1 -24.38 3.64 -35.37
C MET A 1 -23.77 4.48 -34.25
N GLU A 2 -24.14 5.75 -34.11
CA GLU A 2 -23.60 6.65 -33.07
C GLU A 2 -23.92 6.25 -31.62
N ILE A 3 -25.13 5.72 -31.35
CA ILE A 3 -25.50 5.32 -29.98
C ILE A 3 -24.62 4.19 -29.43
N GLN A 4 -24.14 3.28 -30.28
CA GLN A 4 -23.21 2.22 -29.86
C GLN A 4 -21.81 2.76 -29.55
N MET A 5 -21.36 3.80 -30.26
CA MET A 5 -20.07 4.45 -29.98
C MET A 5 -20.09 5.16 -28.64
N ILE A 6 -21.15 5.94 -28.37
CA ILE A 6 -21.32 6.64 -27.11
C ILE A 6 -21.38 5.64 -25.93
N GLN A 7 -22.18 4.57 -26.02
CA GLN A 7 -22.21 3.54 -24.98
C GLN A 7 -20.85 2.85 -24.76
N ASN A 8 -20.10 2.57 -25.83
CA ASN A 8 -18.77 1.97 -25.73
C ASN A 8 -17.78 2.92 -25.04
N GLU A 9 -17.79 4.22 -25.35
CA GLU A 9 -16.92 5.19 -24.67
C GLU A 9 -17.25 5.36 -23.18
N PHE A 10 -18.54 5.48 -22.83
CA PHE A 10 -18.96 5.55 -21.43
C PHE A 10 -18.59 4.28 -20.65
N ARG A 11 -18.73 3.10 -21.26
CA ARG A 11 -18.32 1.83 -20.64
C ARG A 11 -16.80 1.72 -20.50
N ASN A 12 -16.03 2.22 -21.47
CA ASN A 12 -14.58 2.19 -21.43
C ASN A 12 -14.02 3.16 -20.37
N ARG A 13 -14.63 4.35 -20.24
CA ARG A 13 -14.26 5.34 -19.23
C ARG A 13 -14.52 4.84 -17.81
N GLN A 14 -15.66 4.20 -17.58
CA GLN A 14 -15.98 3.57 -16.30
C GLN A 14 -15.04 2.40 -15.98
N ARG A 15 -14.70 1.57 -16.98
CA ARG A 15 -13.76 0.47 -16.80
C ARG A 15 -12.36 0.98 -16.42
N ASN A 16 -11.86 2.01 -17.10
CA ASN A 16 -10.57 2.61 -16.77
C ASN A 16 -10.55 3.23 -15.37
N ALA A 17 -11.59 3.97 -14.98
CA ALA A 17 -11.69 4.53 -13.64
C ALA A 17 -11.71 3.44 -12.55
N TYR A 18 -12.44 2.34 -12.79
CA TYR A 18 -12.52 1.23 -11.86
C TYR A 18 -11.19 0.46 -11.73
N VAL A 19 -10.48 0.27 -12.84
CA VAL A 19 -9.14 -0.32 -12.85
C VAL A 19 -8.14 0.59 -12.12
N MET A 20 -8.18 1.89 -12.37
CA MET A 20 -7.33 2.87 -11.70
C MET A 20 -7.58 2.92 -10.19
N MET A 21 -8.85 2.93 -9.75
CA MET A 21 -9.19 2.85 -8.33
C MET A 21 -8.69 1.56 -7.68
N ARG A 22 -8.83 0.42 -8.35
CA ARG A 22 -8.33 -0.87 -7.83
C ARG A 22 -6.81 -0.83 -7.63
N MET A 23 -6.07 -0.26 -8.58
CA MET A 23 -4.63 -0.09 -8.47
C MET A 23 -4.22 0.84 -7.34
N ILE A 24 -4.85 2.01 -7.24
CA ILE A 24 -4.56 2.98 -6.17
C ILE A 24 -4.81 2.33 -4.81
N LYS A 25 -5.87 1.52 -4.67
CA LYS A 25 -6.17 0.83 -3.42
C LYS A 25 -5.06 -0.16 -3.01
N ASP A 26 -4.55 -0.93 -3.97
CA ASP A 26 -3.45 -1.88 -3.72
C ASP A 26 -2.14 -1.14 -3.36
N PHE A 27 -1.88 -0.01 -4.02
CA PHE A 27 -0.74 0.85 -3.75
C PHE A 27 -0.83 1.49 -2.35
N VAL A 28 -1.97 2.09 -2.01
CA VAL A 28 -2.24 2.70 -0.70
C VAL A 28 -2.07 1.66 0.41
N MET A 29 -2.59 0.44 0.25
CA MET A 29 -2.41 -0.59 1.27
C MET A 29 -0.95 -1.00 1.45
N SER A 30 -0.15 -1.05 0.39
CA SER A 30 1.29 -1.30 0.51
C SER A 30 2.04 -0.17 1.22
N ILE A 31 1.66 1.09 0.97
CA ILE A 31 2.22 2.27 1.65
C ILE A 31 1.86 2.27 3.12
N LEU A 32 0.61 1.97 3.48
CA LEU A 32 0.16 1.93 4.87
C LEU A 32 0.94 0.88 5.68
N ILE A 33 1.18 -0.30 5.10
CA ILE A 33 1.98 -1.36 5.73
C ILE A 33 3.43 -0.89 5.93
N LEU A 34 4.03 -0.26 4.92
CA LEU A 34 5.39 0.31 5.03
C LEU A 34 5.48 1.42 6.06
N ALA A 35 4.52 2.34 6.07
CA ALA A 35 4.45 3.42 7.04
C ALA A 35 4.39 2.83 8.45
N MET A 36 3.52 1.85 8.69
CA MET A 36 3.40 1.16 9.97
C MET A 36 4.71 0.46 10.39
N ALA A 37 5.40 -0.16 9.44
CA ALA A 37 6.70 -0.79 9.68
C ALA A 37 7.78 0.22 10.09
N VAL A 38 7.85 1.36 9.39
CA VAL A 38 8.76 2.47 9.72
C VAL A 38 8.40 3.06 11.08
N PHE A 39 7.10 3.25 11.37
CA PHE A 39 6.63 3.70 12.68
C PHE A 39 7.00 2.71 13.81
N MET A 40 6.91 1.40 13.60
CA MET A 40 7.34 0.41 14.59
C MET A 40 8.86 0.43 14.82
N LEU A 41 9.66 0.60 13.76
CA LEU A 41 11.13 0.67 13.87
C LEU A 41 11.59 1.99 14.52
N PHE A 42 11.00 3.12 14.13
CA PHE A 42 11.30 4.44 14.69
C PHE A 42 10.55 4.76 15.99
N GLY A 43 9.64 3.88 16.43
CA GLY A 43 8.88 4.01 17.67
C GLY A 43 9.72 4.03 18.95
N ASP A 44 11.04 3.82 18.88
CA ASP A 44 11.93 3.92 20.04
C ASP A 44 12.27 5.38 20.33
N LYS A 45 12.11 6.25 19.32
CA LYS A 45 12.28 7.70 19.43
C LYS A 45 11.00 8.39 19.88
N LEU A 46 9.85 7.72 19.75
CA LEU A 46 8.54 8.20 20.17
C LEU A 46 8.18 7.43 21.46
N PRO A 47 8.25 8.04 22.65
CA PRO A 47 7.96 7.35 23.92
C PRO A 47 6.45 7.06 24.03
N ILE A 48 5.98 6.10 23.23
CA ILE A 48 4.62 5.61 23.22
C ILE A 48 4.66 4.32 24.06
N ASP A 49 4.23 4.41 25.31
CA ASP A 49 4.30 3.29 26.29
C ASP A 49 3.68 1.97 25.77
N MET A 50 2.77 2.04 24.79
CA MET A 50 2.20 0.86 24.12
C MET A 50 3.22 0.02 23.31
N VAL A 51 4.31 0.62 22.84
CA VAL A 51 5.28 -0.02 21.95
C VAL A 51 6.61 -0.33 22.66
N THR A 52 6.93 0.43 23.71
CA THR A 52 8.11 0.25 24.55
C THR A 52 7.99 -0.93 25.52
N THR A 53 6.75 -1.33 25.85
CA THR A 53 6.46 -2.53 26.66
C THR A 53 6.59 -3.83 25.88
N LEU A 54 6.63 -3.76 24.55
CA LEU A 54 6.84 -4.91 23.69
C LEU A 54 8.33 -5.26 23.63
N ASP A 55 8.63 -6.55 23.66
CA ASP A 55 10.00 -7.07 23.61
C ASP A 55 10.78 -6.45 22.43
N PRO A 56 11.91 -5.74 22.67
CA PRO A 56 12.59 -4.97 21.63
C PRO A 56 12.97 -5.84 20.43
N LEU A 57 13.39 -7.08 20.70
CA LEU A 57 13.78 -8.04 19.69
C LEU A 57 12.61 -8.38 18.75
N LEU A 58 11.43 -8.62 19.32
CA LEU A 58 10.23 -8.95 18.55
C LEU A 58 9.75 -7.75 17.73
N ARG A 59 9.82 -6.55 18.30
CA ARG A 59 9.47 -5.31 17.61
C ARG A 59 10.38 -5.00 16.42
N TYR A 60 11.70 -5.12 16.58
CA TYR A 60 12.65 -4.91 15.49
C TYR A 60 12.53 -5.99 14.42
N MET A 61 12.32 -7.25 14.80
CA MET A 61 12.05 -8.33 13.85
C MET A 61 10.77 -8.10 13.07
N PHE A 62 9.66 -7.77 13.75
CA PHE A 62 8.37 -7.55 13.10
C PHE A 62 8.40 -6.31 12.21
N GLY A 63 8.99 -5.21 12.70
CA GLY A 63 9.20 -3.99 11.92
C GLY A 63 10.07 -4.23 10.68
N GLY A 64 11.17 -4.98 10.81
CA GLY A 64 12.05 -5.35 9.70
C GLY A 64 11.36 -6.24 8.67
N LEU A 65 10.58 -7.24 9.11
CA LEU A 65 9.83 -8.14 8.24
C LEU A 65 8.72 -7.39 7.49
N CYS A 66 8.02 -6.49 8.18
CA CYS A 66 6.97 -5.65 7.61
C CYS A 66 7.55 -4.61 6.64
N LEU A 67 8.76 -4.09 6.90
CA LEU A 67 9.47 -3.19 6.01
C LEU A 67 9.99 -3.90 4.76
N LEU A 68 10.59 -5.08 4.90
CA LEU A 68 11.02 -5.92 3.76
C LEU A 68 9.82 -6.36 2.91
N TYR A 69 8.78 -6.92 3.53
CA TYR A 69 7.60 -7.40 2.83
C TYR A 69 6.80 -6.25 2.20
N GLY A 70 6.57 -5.17 2.96
CA GLY A 70 5.91 -3.96 2.48
C GLY A 70 6.70 -3.27 1.38
N GLY A 71 8.03 -3.21 1.50
CA GLY A 71 8.97 -2.69 0.50
C GLY A 71 8.93 -3.49 -0.79
N PHE A 72 8.99 -4.81 -0.70
CA PHE A 72 8.85 -5.70 -1.86
C PHE A 72 7.48 -5.54 -2.54
N ARG A 73 6.42 -5.40 -1.75
CA ARG A 73 5.05 -5.21 -2.25
C ARG A 73 4.89 -3.85 -2.94
N LEU A 74 5.48 -2.79 -2.39
CA LEU A 74 5.50 -1.46 -3.00
C LEU A 74 6.33 -1.44 -4.29
N TYR A 75 7.52 -2.05 -4.29
CA TYR A 75 8.36 -2.20 -5.48
C TYR A 75 7.60 -2.93 -6.60
N ARG A 76 6.88 -4.00 -6.25
CA ARG A 76 6.01 -4.73 -7.20
C ARG A 76 4.82 -3.90 -7.68
N SER A 77 4.24 -3.04 -6.84
CA SER A 77 3.13 -2.15 -7.22
C SER A 77 3.58 -1.02 -8.14
N ILE A 78 4.80 -0.49 -7.96
CA ILE A 78 5.37 0.56 -8.83
C ILE A 78 5.80 0.00 -10.18
N LYS A 79 6.34 -1.22 -10.21
CA LYS A 79 6.79 -1.86 -11.46
C LYS A 79 5.67 -2.43 -12.33
N ARG A 80 4.40 -2.25 -11.95
CA ARG A 80 3.27 -2.50 -12.87
C ARG A 80 3.17 -1.33 -13.82
N ASP A 81 4.02 -1.36 -14.85
CA ASP A 81 3.77 -0.71 -16.12
C ASP A 81 2.34 -1.04 -16.56
N TYR A 82 1.52 0.01 -16.65
CA TYR A 82 0.38 0.05 -17.54
C TYR A 82 0.84 0.67 -18.86
#